data_AF-A0A0B1S061-F1
#
_entry.id   AF-A0A0B1S061-F1
#
_cell.length_a   1.000
_cell.length_b   1.000
_cell.length_c   1.000
_cell.angle_alpha   90.00
_cell.angle_beta   90.00
_cell.angle_gamma   90.00
#
_symmetry.space_group_name_H-M   'P 1'
#
loop_
_entity.id
_entity.type
_entity.pdbx_description
1 polymer ?
#
loop_
_entity_poly.entity_id
_entity_poly.type
_entity_poly.pdbx_seq_one_letter_code
_entity_poly.pdbx_strand_id
1 'polypeptide(L)'
;RKLLRNFLSDKRLAVLFQVIADRVRGPSCVSIVQSCIVETVSEKEASPSTSVQERDPRAPSREWCKAKVAEFSVLRSRMEKAPRRKAMRLQWPNLGNPEQWEEILLRRCHPKCVQFLPSFPNHKGTPPAVPVVLGLTTARVETLIQYAVEWAECDGFTRALREWLFVLFLMVHKPIMPDVCAAMRSLANLCRNTRSSLDMD
;
A
#
# COMPACT_ATOMS: atom_id res chain seq x y z
N ARG A 1 -54.83 28.48 -12.86
CA ARG A 1 -53.61 27.70 -12.48
C ARG A 1 -52.28 28.22 -13.05
N LYS A 2 -52.22 28.96 -14.17
CA LYS A 2 -50.97 29.62 -14.65
C LYS A 2 -50.63 30.90 -13.87
N LEU A 3 -51.63 31.75 -13.56
CA LEU A 3 -51.43 33.01 -12.81
C LEU A 3 -50.88 32.83 -11.38
N LEU A 4 -51.38 31.84 -10.63
CA LEU A 4 -50.89 31.51 -9.28
C LEU A 4 -49.43 31.02 -9.27
N ARG A 5 -48.98 30.34 -10.35
CA ARG A 5 -47.59 29.89 -10.47
C ARG A 5 -46.63 31.05 -10.76
N ASN A 6 -47.05 32.01 -11.59
CA ASN A 6 -46.27 33.21 -11.84
C ASN A 6 -46.16 34.09 -10.58
N PHE A 7 -47.26 34.23 -9.83
CA PHE A 7 -47.26 35.00 -8.58
C PHE A 7 -46.44 34.36 -7.46
N LEU A 8 -46.44 33.02 -7.35
CA LEU A 8 -45.55 32.31 -6.41
C LEU A 8 -44.08 32.37 -6.84
N SER A 9 -43.78 32.35 -8.14
CA SER A 9 -42.42 32.46 -8.65
C SER A 9 -41.84 33.85 -8.40
N ASP A 10 -42.64 34.89 -8.59
CA ASP A 10 -42.26 36.29 -8.36
C ASP A 10 -41.99 36.57 -6.88
N LYS A 11 -42.85 36.06 -5.98
CA LYS A 11 -42.62 36.14 -4.52
C LYS A 11 -41.38 35.39 -4.07
N ARG A 12 -41.05 34.23 -4.66
CA ARG A 12 -39.82 33.50 -4.34
C ARG A 12 -38.57 34.22 -4.83
N LEU A 13 -38.64 34.86 -5.99
CA LEU A 13 -37.56 35.70 -6.51
C LEU A 13 -37.33 36.92 -5.62
N ALA A 14 -38.40 37.58 -5.16
CA ALA A 14 -38.29 38.69 -4.23
C ALA A 14 -37.61 38.29 -2.91
N VAL A 15 -37.96 37.13 -2.35
CA VAL A 15 -37.30 36.60 -1.14
C VAL A 15 -35.83 36.28 -1.40
N LEU A 16 -35.51 35.69 -2.55
CA LEU A 16 -34.13 35.35 -2.89
C LEU A 16 -33.25 36.61 -3.04
N PHE A 17 -33.75 37.66 -3.71
CA PHE A 17 -33.04 38.94 -3.82
C PHE A 17 -32.85 39.60 -2.45
N GLN A 18 -33.84 39.50 -1.57
CA GLN A 18 -33.72 39.99 -0.20
C GLN A 18 -32.63 39.24 0.58
N VAL A 19 -32.60 37.91 0.50
CA VAL A 19 -31.57 37.08 1.17
C VAL A 19 -30.16 37.37 0.63
N ILE A 20 -30.03 37.62 -0.67
CA ILE A 20 -28.75 38.00 -1.29
C ILE A 20 -28.32 39.38 -0.78
N ALA A 21 -29.22 40.37 -0.75
CA ALA A 21 -28.94 41.69 -0.23
C ALA A 21 -28.55 41.66 1.26
N ASP A 22 -29.22 40.82 2.06
CA ASP A 22 -28.92 40.64 3.48
C ASP A 22 -27.57 39.95 3.70
N ARG A 23 -27.19 38.98 2.85
CA ARG A 23 -25.86 38.34 2.91
C ARG A 23 -24.72 39.26 2.51
N VAL A 24 -24.94 40.17 1.54
CA VAL A 24 -23.94 41.19 1.16
C VAL A 24 -23.73 42.20 2.30
N ARG A 25 -24.75 42.45 3.11
CA ARG A 25 -24.65 43.33 4.29
C ARG A 25 -24.01 42.64 5.51
N GLY A 26 -23.96 41.32 5.53
CA GLY A 26 -23.29 40.54 6.57
C GLY A 26 -21.78 40.48 6.38
N PRO A 27 -20.99 40.40 7.47
CA PRO A 27 -19.56 40.17 7.37
C PRO A 27 -19.25 38.82 6.70
N SER A 28 -18.27 38.79 5.80
CA SER A 28 -17.86 37.58 5.06
C SER A 28 -17.34 36.47 5.97
N CYS A 29 -16.83 36.82 7.15
CA CYS A 29 -16.46 35.91 8.21
C CYS A 29 -16.76 36.59 9.56
N VAL A 30 -17.28 35.82 10.52
CA VAL A 30 -17.44 36.27 11.90
C VAL A 30 -16.52 35.43 12.76
N SER A 31 -15.58 36.08 13.43
CA SER A 31 -14.77 35.44 14.48
C SER A 31 -15.38 35.81 15.82
N ILE A 32 -15.80 34.82 16.58
CA ILE A 32 -16.25 35.01 17.96
C ILE A 32 -15.02 34.81 18.84
N VAL A 33 -14.59 35.86 19.54
CA VAL A 33 -13.63 35.70 20.63
C VAL A 33 -14.42 35.10 21.79
N GLN A 34 -14.24 33.80 22.01
CA GLN A 34 -14.80 33.13 23.16
C GLN A 34 -14.06 33.65 24.39
N SER A 35 -14.75 34.44 25.22
CA SER A 35 -14.24 34.81 26.53
C SER A 35 -14.01 33.53 27.32
N CYS A 36 -12.75 33.16 27.51
CA CYS A 36 -12.35 32.10 28.41
C CYS A 36 -12.95 32.42 29.78
N ILE A 37 -13.87 31.57 30.26
CA ILE A 37 -14.05 31.44 31.69
C ILE A 37 -12.69 30.97 32.20
N VAL A 38 -12.17 31.73 33.15
CA VAL A 38 -10.84 31.53 33.73
C VAL A 38 -10.86 30.21 34.49
N GLU A 39 -10.44 29.14 33.83
CA GLU A 39 -9.77 28.03 34.50
C GLU A 39 -8.43 27.84 33.81
N THR A 40 -7.39 27.97 34.61
CA THR A 40 -5.97 27.87 34.28
C THR A 40 -5.68 26.64 33.42
N VAL A 41 -5.41 26.82 32.14
CA VAL A 41 -4.76 25.81 31.32
C VAL A 41 -3.66 26.47 30.49
N SER A 42 -2.44 26.12 30.89
CA SER A 42 -1.17 26.43 30.24
C SER A 42 -1.23 26.28 28.72
N GLU A 43 -0.68 27.27 28.02
CA GLU A 43 -0.38 27.23 26.60
C GLU A 43 0.32 25.90 26.28
N LYS A 44 -0.34 25.07 25.45
CA LYS A 44 0.25 23.87 24.91
C LYS A 44 0.55 24.15 23.45
N GLU A 45 1.75 24.70 23.20
CA GLU A 45 2.41 24.54 21.91
C GLU A 45 2.32 23.06 21.51
N ALA A 46 1.88 22.79 20.29
CA ALA A 46 1.83 21.44 19.76
C ALA A 46 3.27 20.89 19.72
N SER A 47 3.60 20.07 20.72
CA SER A 47 4.85 19.35 20.78
C SER A 47 4.97 18.48 19.53
N PRO A 48 6.12 18.43 18.83
CA PRO A 48 6.37 17.34 17.92
C PRO A 48 6.33 16.08 18.77
N SER A 49 5.38 15.20 18.49
CA SER A 49 5.24 13.89 19.12
C SER A 49 6.43 13.01 18.72
N THR A 50 7.60 13.36 19.22
CA THR A 50 8.74 12.45 19.33
C THR A 50 8.46 11.60 20.56
N SER A 51 7.36 10.85 20.56
CA SER A 51 7.33 9.66 21.39
C SER A 51 8.39 8.76 20.77
N VAL A 52 9.52 8.62 21.47
CA VAL A 52 10.51 7.60 21.15
C VAL A 52 9.77 6.29 21.37
N GLN A 53 9.10 5.78 20.32
CA GLN A 53 8.52 4.46 20.36
C GLN A 53 9.65 3.51 20.73
N GLU A 54 9.53 2.91 21.90
CA GLU A 54 10.47 1.90 22.35
C GLU A 54 10.56 0.83 21.27
N ARG A 55 11.79 0.60 20.81
CA ARG A 55 12.04 -0.31 19.70
C ARG A 55 11.73 -1.71 20.20
N ASP A 56 10.88 -2.43 19.47
CA ASP A 56 10.60 -3.84 19.76
C ASP A 56 11.92 -4.61 19.96
N PRO A 57 12.14 -5.26 21.11
CA PRO A 57 13.41 -5.92 21.43
C PRO A 57 13.74 -7.05 20.46
N ARG A 58 12.73 -7.63 19.79
CA ARG A 58 12.91 -8.63 18.73
C ARG A 58 13.36 -8.02 17.40
N ALA A 59 13.40 -6.69 17.29
CA ALA A 59 13.83 -6.05 16.06
C ALA A 59 15.34 -6.18 15.85
N PRO A 60 15.79 -6.50 14.63
CA PRO A 60 17.22 -6.60 14.32
C PRO A 60 17.93 -5.26 14.56
N SER A 61 19.23 -5.27 14.85
CA SER A 61 20.00 -4.04 15.10
C SER A 61 19.97 -3.07 13.92
N ARG A 62 20.31 -1.78 14.15
CA ARG A 62 20.29 -0.78 13.06
C ARG A 62 21.38 -1.09 12.02
N GLU A 63 22.50 -1.62 12.49
CA GLU A 63 23.65 -2.05 11.73
C GLU A 63 23.26 -3.20 10.80
N TRP A 64 22.52 -4.19 11.33
CA TRP A 64 21.99 -5.29 10.54
C TRP A 64 21.01 -4.80 9.46
N CYS A 65 20.09 -3.89 9.82
CA CYS A 65 19.17 -3.30 8.85
C CYS A 65 19.90 -2.58 7.71
N LYS A 66 20.92 -1.77 8.03
CA LYS A 66 21.74 -1.06 7.03
C LYS A 66 22.46 -2.05 6.11
N ALA A 67 23.04 -3.11 6.67
CA ALA A 67 23.72 -4.15 5.89
C ALA A 67 22.75 -4.85 4.93
N LYS A 68 21.52 -5.18 5.37
CA LYS A 68 20.51 -5.80 4.51
C LYS A 68 19.97 -4.87 3.43
N VAL A 69 19.82 -3.58 3.72
CA VAL A 69 19.47 -2.59 2.68
C VAL A 69 20.57 -2.50 1.62
N ALA A 70 21.84 -2.53 2.01
CA ALA A 70 22.96 -2.52 1.08
C ALA A 70 22.98 -3.80 0.21
N GLU A 71 22.82 -4.98 0.82
CA GLU A 71 22.73 -6.26 0.11
C GLU A 71 21.56 -6.27 -0.90
N PHE A 72 20.39 -5.81 -0.45
CA PHE A 72 19.20 -5.69 -1.30
C PHE A 72 19.45 -4.75 -2.50
N SER A 73 20.14 -3.64 -2.30
CA SER A 73 20.52 -2.71 -3.37
C SER A 73 21.41 -3.38 -4.43
N VAL A 74 22.37 -4.20 -4.01
CA VAL A 74 23.23 -4.97 -4.93
C VAL A 74 22.40 -5.97 -5.73
N LEU A 75 21.52 -6.73 -5.07
CA LEU A 75 20.63 -7.69 -5.74
C LEU A 75 19.71 -7.01 -6.74
N ARG A 76 19.17 -5.84 -6.37
CA ARG A 76 18.32 -5.04 -7.25
C ARG A 76 19.08 -4.55 -8.49
N SER A 77 20.31 -4.04 -8.32
CA SER A 77 21.15 -3.66 -9.46
C SER A 77 21.45 -4.85 -10.39
N ARG A 78 21.64 -6.05 -9.84
CA ARG A 78 21.82 -7.28 -10.63
C ARG A 78 20.56 -7.64 -11.43
N MET A 79 19.37 -7.50 -10.83
CA MET A 79 18.10 -7.76 -11.50
C MET A 79 17.82 -6.74 -12.61
N GLU A 80 18.12 -5.46 -12.39
CA GLU A 80 17.98 -4.40 -13.39
C GLU A 80 18.88 -4.66 -14.61
N LYS A 81 20.11 -5.13 -14.39
CA LYS A 81 21.10 -5.47 -15.44
C LYS A 81 20.87 -6.86 -16.07
N ALA A 82 19.95 -7.66 -15.54
CA ALA A 82 19.75 -9.02 -16.02
C ALA A 82 19.24 -9.02 -17.47
N PRO A 83 19.80 -9.87 -18.35
CA PRO A 83 19.48 -9.85 -19.77
C PRO A 83 18.04 -10.31 -20.01
N ARG A 84 17.17 -9.39 -20.44
CA ARG A 84 15.74 -9.66 -20.68
C ARG A 84 15.46 -10.72 -21.75
N ARG A 85 16.43 -11.04 -22.61
CA ARG A 85 16.34 -12.21 -23.53
C ARG A 85 16.21 -13.56 -22.82
N LYS A 86 16.61 -13.64 -21.53
CA LYS A 86 16.41 -14.82 -20.68
C LYS A 86 15.01 -14.88 -20.07
N ALA A 87 14.16 -13.88 -20.30
CA ALA A 87 12.78 -13.90 -19.84
C ALA A 87 12.01 -15.04 -20.52
N MET A 88 11.27 -15.79 -19.71
CA MET A 88 10.42 -16.87 -20.20
C MET A 88 9.05 -16.32 -20.59
N ARG A 89 8.56 -16.73 -21.77
CA ARG A 89 7.23 -16.36 -22.26
C ARG A 89 6.17 -17.29 -21.68
N LEU A 90 5.56 -16.83 -20.60
CA LEU A 90 4.48 -17.50 -19.89
C LEU A 90 3.13 -16.87 -20.25
N GLN A 91 2.11 -17.72 -20.34
CA GLN A 91 0.73 -17.26 -20.45
C GLN A 91 0.23 -17.00 -19.03
N TRP A 92 0.29 -15.73 -18.65
CA TRP A 92 -0.10 -15.29 -17.32
C TRP A 92 -1.61 -15.13 -17.21
N PRO A 93 -2.19 -15.34 -16.01
CA PRO A 93 -3.60 -15.03 -15.76
C PRO A 93 -3.95 -13.57 -16.04
N ASN A 94 -5.25 -13.30 -16.13
CA ASN A 94 -5.75 -11.93 -16.18
C ASN A 94 -5.41 -11.22 -14.86
N LEU A 95 -4.99 -9.95 -14.94
CA LEU A 95 -4.65 -9.16 -13.76
C LEU A 95 -5.81 -8.94 -12.80
N GLY A 96 -7.06 -8.98 -13.28
CA GLY A 96 -8.25 -8.81 -12.44
C GLY A 96 -8.69 -10.06 -11.67
N ASN A 97 -7.96 -11.17 -11.77
CA ASN A 97 -8.32 -12.44 -11.14
C ASN A 97 -7.26 -12.85 -10.09
N PRO A 98 -7.33 -12.35 -8.85
CA PRO A 98 -6.34 -12.65 -7.81
C PRO A 98 -6.22 -14.15 -7.52
N GLU A 99 -7.32 -14.91 -7.55
CA GLU A 99 -7.34 -16.33 -7.23
C GLU A 99 -6.52 -17.15 -8.23
N GLN A 100 -6.56 -16.79 -9.51
CA GLN A 100 -5.77 -17.47 -10.54
C GLN A 100 -4.27 -17.18 -10.38
N TRP A 101 -3.92 -15.98 -9.91
CA TRP A 101 -2.55 -15.63 -9.57
C TRP A 101 -2.08 -16.37 -8.33
N GLU A 102 -2.91 -16.48 -7.30
CA GLU A 102 -2.56 -17.22 -6.10
C GLU A 102 -2.34 -18.71 -6.43
N GLU A 103 -3.24 -19.28 -7.23
CA GLU A 103 -3.16 -20.67 -7.68
C GLU A 103 -1.85 -20.93 -8.41
N ILE A 104 -1.51 -20.13 -9.44
CA ILE A 104 -0.30 -20.37 -10.25
C ILE A 104 1.00 -20.08 -9.49
N LEU A 105 1.01 -19.12 -8.57
CA LEU A 105 2.23 -18.70 -7.86
C LEU A 105 2.51 -19.55 -6.62
N LEU A 106 1.47 -19.96 -5.88
CA LEU A 106 1.63 -20.60 -4.58
C LEU A 106 1.19 -22.07 -4.55
N ARG A 107 0.17 -22.46 -5.32
CA ARG A 107 -0.46 -23.80 -5.20
C ARG A 107 -0.03 -24.77 -6.29
N ARG A 108 -0.09 -24.35 -7.56
CA ARG A 108 0.15 -25.19 -8.73
C ARG A 108 1.17 -24.58 -9.69
N CYS A 109 2.29 -25.26 -9.85
CA CYS A 109 3.34 -24.82 -10.76
C CYS A 109 2.88 -24.80 -12.22
N HIS A 110 3.21 -23.71 -12.92
CA HIS A 110 3.00 -23.62 -14.37
C HIS A 110 3.84 -24.72 -15.06
N PRO A 111 3.30 -25.47 -16.06
CA PRO A 111 4.00 -26.60 -16.68
C PRO A 111 5.41 -26.28 -17.19
N LYS A 112 5.60 -25.09 -17.77
CA LYS A 112 6.91 -24.60 -18.26
C LYS A 112 7.92 -24.24 -17.15
N CYS A 113 7.52 -24.26 -15.89
CA CYS A 113 8.33 -23.86 -14.75
C CYS A 113 8.70 -25.03 -13.83
N VAL A 114 8.18 -26.23 -14.10
CA VAL A 114 8.38 -27.43 -13.27
C VAL A 114 9.87 -27.76 -13.10
N GLN A 115 10.68 -27.51 -14.13
CA GLN A 115 12.13 -27.67 -14.10
C GLN A 115 12.85 -26.87 -13.01
N PHE A 116 12.23 -25.81 -12.47
CA PHE A 116 12.82 -25.01 -11.40
C PHE A 116 12.50 -25.57 -10.00
N LEU A 117 11.44 -26.35 -9.83
CA LEU A 117 11.00 -26.86 -8.53
C LEU A 117 12.10 -27.57 -7.70
N PRO A 118 13.02 -28.36 -8.28
CA PRO A 118 14.11 -28.97 -7.50
C PRO A 118 15.02 -27.96 -6.79
N SER A 119 15.14 -26.72 -7.30
CA SER A 119 15.90 -25.63 -6.66
C SER A 119 15.08 -24.84 -5.63
N PHE A 120 13.79 -25.13 -5.52
CA PHE A 120 12.82 -24.40 -4.70
C PHE A 120 11.96 -25.38 -3.89
N PRO A 121 12.54 -26.07 -2.87
CA PRO A 121 11.88 -27.19 -2.18
C PRO A 121 10.59 -26.81 -1.43
N ASN A 122 10.41 -25.53 -1.11
CA ASN A 122 9.23 -25.02 -0.41
C ASN A 122 8.10 -24.57 -1.35
N HIS A 123 8.26 -24.73 -2.67
CA HIS A 123 7.28 -24.28 -3.67
C HIS A 123 6.46 -25.45 -4.19
N LYS A 124 5.13 -25.29 -4.13
CA LYS A 124 4.17 -26.12 -4.88
C LYS A 124 3.71 -25.38 -6.16
N GLY A 125 3.60 -24.06 -6.06
CA GLY A 125 3.35 -23.15 -7.17
C GLY A 125 4.58 -22.88 -8.04
N THR A 126 4.44 -21.90 -8.94
CA THR A 126 5.53 -21.45 -9.81
C THR A 126 6.59 -20.74 -8.98
N PRO A 127 7.86 -21.18 -8.97
CA PRO A 127 8.89 -20.51 -8.18
C PRO A 127 9.34 -19.19 -8.84
N PRO A 128 9.82 -18.21 -8.05
CA PRO A 128 10.30 -16.91 -8.55
C PRO A 128 11.70 -17.01 -9.16
N ALA A 129 11.90 -17.95 -10.08
CA ALA A 129 13.16 -18.10 -10.82
C ALA A 129 13.40 -16.89 -11.72
N VAL A 130 14.66 -16.49 -11.92
CA VAL A 130 15.02 -15.30 -12.71
C VAL A 130 14.36 -15.28 -14.10
N PRO A 131 14.37 -16.37 -14.91
CA PRO A 131 13.68 -16.39 -16.20
C PRO A 131 12.17 -16.11 -16.09
N VAL A 132 11.51 -16.63 -15.06
CA VAL A 132 10.07 -16.45 -14.82
C VAL A 132 9.78 -14.98 -14.53
N VAL A 133 10.51 -14.41 -13.58
CA VAL A 133 10.27 -13.06 -13.05
C VAL A 133 10.61 -11.98 -14.07
N LEU A 134 11.67 -12.17 -14.87
CA LEU A 134 12.00 -11.25 -15.96
C LEU A 134 10.91 -11.17 -17.05
N GLY A 135 10.00 -12.15 -17.11
CA GLY A 135 8.83 -12.15 -17.99
C GLY A 135 7.62 -11.38 -17.44
N LEU A 136 7.69 -10.84 -16.22
CA LEU A 136 6.64 -9.99 -15.65
C LEU A 136 6.78 -8.54 -16.15
N THR A 137 5.66 -7.92 -16.43
CA THR A 137 5.58 -6.48 -16.74
C THR A 137 5.52 -5.68 -15.44
N THR A 138 5.83 -4.38 -15.50
CA THR A 138 5.75 -3.48 -14.33
C THR A 138 4.36 -3.53 -13.68
N ALA A 139 3.29 -3.42 -14.49
CA ALA A 139 1.92 -3.52 -13.99
C ALA A 139 1.64 -4.85 -13.25
N ARG A 140 2.16 -5.98 -13.76
CA ARG A 140 2.04 -7.27 -13.06
C ARG A 140 2.77 -7.28 -11.73
N VAL A 141 3.98 -6.74 -11.68
CA VAL A 141 4.75 -6.67 -10.42
C VAL A 141 4.00 -5.84 -9.38
N GLU A 142 3.48 -4.67 -9.77
CA GLU A 142 2.77 -3.76 -8.86
C GLU A 142 1.45 -4.35 -8.35
N THR A 143 0.67 -5.00 -9.22
CA THR A 143 -0.57 -5.71 -8.82
C THR A 143 -0.25 -6.92 -7.94
N LEU A 144 0.76 -7.72 -8.29
CA LEU A 144 1.14 -8.91 -7.53
C LEU A 144 1.65 -8.57 -6.13
N ILE A 145 2.27 -7.41 -5.93
CA ILE A 145 2.63 -6.96 -4.57
C ILE A 145 1.38 -6.75 -3.73
N GLN A 146 0.34 -6.11 -4.29
CA GLN A 146 -0.91 -5.87 -3.56
C GLN A 146 -1.58 -7.19 -3.18
N TYR A 147 -1.71 -8.11 -4.14
CA TYR A 147 -2.27 -9.45 -3.87
C TYR A 147 -1.44 -10.25 -2.88
N ALA A 148 -0.10 -10.26 -3.01
CA ALA A 148 0.75 -11.01 -2.09
C ALA A 148 0.71 -10.46 -0.66
N VAL A 149 0.48 -9.17 -0.47
CA VAL A 149 0.25 -8.58 0.85
C VAL A 149 -1.13 -8.97 1.38
N GLU A 150 -2.17 -8.89 0.57
CA GLU A 150 -3.52 -9.34 0.94
C GLU A 150 -3.55 -10.82 1.35
N TRP A 151 -2.93 -11.71 0.57
CA TRP A 151 -2.80 -13.13 0.92
C TRP A 151 -2.04 -13.33 2.24
N ALA A 152 -1.01 -12.51 2.49
CA ALA A 152 -0.28 -12.57 3.75
C ALA A 152 -1.13 -12.09 4.94
N GLU A 153 -2.01 -11.12 4.73
CA GLU A 153 -2.94 -10.62 5.76
C GLU A 153 -4.04 -11.64 6.08
N CYS A 154 -4.55 -12.36 5.07
CA CYS A 154 -5.60 -13.37 5.23
C CYS A 154 -5.07 -14.71 5.78
N ASP A 155 -4.03 -15.27 5.16
CA ASP A 155 -3.58 -16.65 5.42
C ASP A 155 -2.22 -16.71 6.15
N GLY A 156 -1.58 -15.56 6.38
CA GLY A 156 -0.27 -15.48 6.98
C GLY A 156 0.88 -15.77 6.01
N PHE A 157 2.10 -15.83 6.56
CA PHE A 157 3.30 -15.99 5.74
C PHE A 157 3.70 -17.44 5.48
N THR A 158 3.53 -17.89 4.24
CA THR A 158 4.22 -19.10 3.75
C THR A 158 5.64 -18.79 3.27
N ARG A 159 6.51 -19.81 3.22
CA ARG A 159 7.87 -19.63 2.69
C ARG A 159 7.86 -19.23 1.21
N ALA A 160 6.99 -19.83 0.40
CA ALA A 160 6.84 -19.50 -1.01
C ALA A 160 6.39 -18.03 -1.21
N LEU A 161 5.42 -17.57 -0.40
CA LEU A 161 4.93 -16.20 -0.44
C LEU A 161 6.02 -15.18 -0.10
N ARG A 162 6.83 -15.43 0.94
CA ARG A 162 7.95 -14.55 1.30
C ARG A 162 9.01 -14.44 0.20
N GLU A 163 9.31 -15.54 -0.48
CA GLU A 163 10.26 -15.53 -1.60
C GLU A 163 9.70 -14.77 -2.80
N TRP A 164 8.40 -14.89 -3.09
CA TRP A 164 7.72 -14.08 -4.10
C TRP A 164 7.75 -12.59 -3.73
N LEU A 165 7.34 -12.21 -2.52
CA LEU A 165 7.39 -10.82 -2.05
C LEU A 165 8.80 -10.22 -2.18
N PHE A 166 9.82 -10.96 -1.74
CA PHE A 166 11.21 -10.51 -1.83
C PHE A 166 11.61 -10.20 -3.28
N VAL A 167 11.29 -11.11 -4.21
CA VAL A 167 11.67 -10.95 -5.61
C VAL A 167 10.82 -9.87 -6.31
N LEU A 168 9.55 -9.73 -5.96
CA LEU A 168 8.71 -8.64 -6.45
C LEU A 168 9.26 -7.27 -6.04
N PHE A 169 9.75 -7.12 -4.81
CA PHE A 169 10.39 -5.87 -4.36
C PHE A 169 11.69 -5.55 -5.10
N LEU A 170 12.45 -6.57 -5.52
CA LEU A 170 13.61 -6.35 -6.39
C LEU A 170 13.20 -5.79 -7.76
N MET A 171 11.98 -6.08 -8.20
CA MET A 171 11.45 -5.72 -9.52
C MET A 171 10.65 -4.41 -9.56
N VAL A 172 10.26 -3.85 -8.41
CA VAL A 172 9.56 -2.54 -8.35
C VAL A 172 10.43 -1.48 -9.02
N HIS A 173 9.89 -0.63 -9.89
CA HIS A 173 10.62 0.50 -10.47
C HIS A 173 10.31 1.81 -9.74
N LYS A 174 11.18 2.82 -9.86
CA LYS A 174 10.92 4.18 -9.33
C LYS A 174 10.39 5.06 -10.47
N PRO A 175 9.45 5.99 -10.21
CA PRO A 175 8.76 6.24 -8.94
C PRO A 175 7.78 5.12 -8.59
N ILE A 176 7.61 4.86 -7.28
CA ILE A 176 6.72 3.79 -6.79
C ILE A 176 5.30 4.35 -6.72
N MET A 177 4.32 3.59 -7.23
CA MET A 177 2.91 3.98 -7.15
C MET A 177 2.44 4.09 -5.68
N PRO A 178 1.55 5.05 -5.35
CA PRO A 178 1.06 5.24 -3.99
C PRO A 178 0.43 3.97 -3.39
N ASP A 179 -0.29 3.19 -4.19
CA ASP A 179 -0.94 1.96 -3.74
C ASP A 179 0.07 0.87 -3.38
N VAL A 180 1.14 0.76 -4.17
CA VAL A 180 2.25 -0.15 -3.86
C VAL A 180 2.98 0.29 -2.58
N CYS A 181 3.16 1.60 -2.39
CA CYS A 181 3.69 2.15 -1.13
C CYS A 181 2.77 1.84 0.05
N ALA A 182 1.45 1.88 -0.14
CA ALA A 182 0.48 1.52 0.88
C ALA A 182 0.58 0.04 1.25
N ALA A 183 0.59 -0.86 0.25
CA ALA A 183 0.76 -2.30 0.46
C ALA A 183 2.07 -2.62 1.19
N MET A 184 3.20 -1.98 0.82
CA MET A 184 4.48 -2.18 1.52
C MET A 184 4.43 -1.73 2.99
N ARG A 185 3.71 -0.64 3.29
CA ARG A 185 3.51 -0.18 4.68
C ARG A 185 2.63 -1.14 5.46
N SER A 186 1.53 -1.61 4.87
CA SER A 186 0.66 -2.63 5.48
C SER A 186 1.44 -3.91 5.79
N LEU A 187 2.24 -4.39 4.84
CA LEU A 187 3.12 -5.53 5.03
C LEU A 187 4.13 -5.31 6.17
N ALA A 188 4.73 -4.12 6.26
CA ALA A 188 5.67 -3.80 7.34
C ALA A 188 4.99 -3.81 8.72
N ASN A 189 3.75 -3.31 8.79
CA ASN A 189 2.93 -3.38 10.00
C ASN A 189 2.54 -4.82 10.35
N LEU A 190 2.12 -5.62 9.37
CA LEU A 190 1.84 -7.04 9.55
C LEU A 190 3.07 -7.76 10.10
N CYS A 191 4.25 -7.58 9.50
CA CYS A 191 5.51 -8.14 9.98
C CYS A 191 5.82 -7.72 11.43
N ARG A 192 5.58 -6.45 11.78
CA ARG A 192 5.78 -5.95 13.14
C ARG A 192 4.83 -6.64 14.14
N ASN A 193 3.55 -6.74 13.79
CA ASN A 193 2.53 -7.35 14.62
C ASN A 193 2.81 -8.85 14.83
N THR A 194 3.09 -9.58 13.75
CA THR A 194 3.45 -11.00 13.80
C THR A 194 4.71 -11.23 14.64
N ARG A 195 5.72 -10.35 14.55
CA ARG A 195 6.92 -10.47 15.40
C ARG A 195 6.61 -10.19 16.86
N SER A 196 5.75 -9.22 17.14
CA SER A 196 5.38 -8.87 18.51
C SER A 196 4.56 -9.95 19.23
N SER A 197 3.84 -10.78 18.47
CA SER A 197 3.06 -11.91 18.99
C SER A 197 3.89 -13.17 19.22
N LEU A 198 5.18 -13.18 18.87
CA LEU A 198 6.07 -14.30 19.20
C LEU A 198 6.55 -14.16 20.64
N ASP A 199 6.39 -15.22 21.43
CA ASP A 199 6.88 -15.29 22.79
C ASP A 199 8.41 -15.19 22.82
N MET A 200 8.93 -14.59 23.89
CA MET A 200 10.36 -14.53 24.18
C MET A 200 10.69 -15.75 25.04
N ASP A 201 10.97 -16.89 24.40
CA ASP A 201 11.57 -18.05 25.07
C ASP A 201 13.01 -17.77 25.52
#